data_AF-A0A960L8G4-F1
#
_entry.id   AF-A0A960L8G4-F1
#
_cell.length_a   1.000
_cell.length_b   1.000
_cell.length_c   1.000
_cell.angle_alpha   90.00
_cell.angle_beta   90.00
_cell.angle_gamma   90.00
#
_symmetry.space_group_name_H-M   'P 1'
#
loop_
_entity.id
_entity.type
_entity.pdbx_description
1 polymer ?
#
loop_
_entity_poly.entity_id
_entity_poly.type
_entity_poly.pdbx_seq_one_letter_code
_entity_poly.pdbx_strand_id
1 'polypeptide(L)'
;MTTDADPRPELDAAAAGRFADLALACVHQEYPNKIAHVLGSDADVLPPRQLAPAFYGCYDWHSSVHGHWLLARLARTFPDADFAPRARAALAQSLTAENIAGEVAYLQGAGRTSFERPYGLAWLLQLAAELHQWR
;
A
#
# COMPACT_ATOMS: atom_id res chain seq x y z
N MET A 1 23.32 5.87 -39.76
CA MET A 1 22.65 6.86 -38.90
C MET A 1 22.23 6.12 -37.65
N THR A 2 23.09 6.09 -36.64
CA THR A 2 22.84 5.46 -35.34
C THR A 2 21.86 6.35 -34.59
N THR A 3 20.67 5.82 -34.29
CA THR A 3 19.73 6.45 -33.37
C THR A 3 20.34 6.39 -31.98
N ASP A 4 20.90 7.51 -31.54
CA ASP A 4 21.25 7.72 -30.14
C ASP A 4 19.94 7.73 -29.37
N ALA A 5 19.68 6.67 -28.61
CA ALA A 5 18.50 6.59 -27.78
C ALA A 5 18.68 7.57 -26.61
N ASP A 6 17.80 8.55 -26.50
CA ASP A 6 17.76 9.50 -25.38
C ASP A 6 17.82 8.72 -24.04
N PRO A 7 18.81 8.96 -23.16
CA PRO A 7 18.94 8.18 -21.94
C PRO A 7 17.70 8.40 -21.07
N ARG A 8 16.96 7.31 -20.83
CA ARG A 8 15.80 7.32 -19.93
C ARG A 8 16.26 7.81 -18.56
N PRO A 9 15.54 8.75 -17.92
CA PRO A 9 15.88 9.19 -16.59
C PRO A 9 15.84 7.99 -15.63
N GLU A 10 16.96 7.71 -14.98
CA GLU A 10 17.07 6.69 -13.95
C GLU A 10 16.60 7.25 -12.60
N LEU A 11 15.96 6.41 -11.80
CA LEU A 11 15.55 6.76 -10.45
C LEU A 11 16.78 6.73 -9.53
N ASP A 12 17.26 7.90 -9.11
CA ASP A 12 18.33 8.00 -8.10
C ASP A 12 17.81 7.88 -6.66
N ALA A 13 18.73 7.72 -5.70
CA ALA A 13 18.39 7.56 -4.29
C ALA A 13 17.67 8.79 -3.69
N ALA A 14 17.97 9.99 -4.18
CA ALA A 14 17.33 11.22 -3.70
C ALA A 14 15.87 11.32 -4.16
N ALA A 15 15.59 10.96 -5.42
CA ALA A 15 14.25 10.85 -5.96
C ALA A 15 13.46 9.72 -5.30
N ALA A 16 14.08 8.55 -5.11
CA ALA A 16 13.51 7.46 -4.34
C ALA A 16 13.13 7.90 -2.91
N GLY A 17 14.00 8.66 -2.24
CA GLY A 17 13.74 9.21 -0.92
C GLY A 17 12.49 10.10 -0.87
N ARG A 18 12.32 11.01 -1.84
CA ARG A 18 11.12 11.85 -1.92
C ARG A 18 9.84 11.03 -2.08
N PHE A 19 9.87 9.98 -2.89
CA PHE A 19 8.73 9.08 -3.05
C PHE A 19 8.45 8.25 -1.79
N ALA A 20 9.50 7.77 -1.12
CA ALA A 20 9.37 7.06 0.15
C ALA A 20 8.75 7.95 1.22
N ASP A 21 9.19 9.21 1.35
CA ASP A 21 8.64 10.15 2.32
C ASP A 21 7.15 10.47 2.05
N LEU A 22 6.74 10.58 0.79
CA LEU A 22 5.32 10.74 0.44
C LEU A 22 4.47 9.55 0.90
N ALA A 23 4.95 8.32 0.66
CA ALA A 23 4.25 7.12 1.12
C ALA A 23 4.26 7.02 2.66
N LEU A 24 5.41 7.21 3.31
CA LEU A 24 5.55 7.19 4.76
C LEU A 24 4.65 8.21 5.45
N ALA A 25 4.45 9.39 4.85
CA ALA A 25 3.57 10.41 5.38
C ALA A 25 2.10 9.97 5.42
N CYS A 26 1.67 9.07 4.52
CA CYS A 26 0.25 8.71 4.41
C CYS A 26 -0.09 7.31 4.90
N VAL A 27 0.78 6.29 4.78
CA VAL A 27 0.38 4.86 4.97
C VAL A 27 -0.26 4.53 6.32
N HIS A 28 -0.02 5.34 7.35
CA HIS A 28 -0.65 5.23 8.67
C HIS A 28 -1.44 6.47 9.09
N GLN A 29 -1.60 7.46 8.22
CA GLN A 29 -2.44 8.63 8.46
C GLN A 29 -3.91 8.25 8.22
N GLU A 30 -4.66 8.08 9.30
CA GLU A 30 -6.04 7.58 9.23
C GLU A 30 -7.07 8.59 8.69
N TYR A 31 -6.84 9.89 8.85
CA TYR A 31 -7.81 10.91 8.42
C TYR A 31 -7.13 12.09 7.70
N PRO A 32 -7.82 12.74 6.73
CA PRO A 32 -9.10 12.34 6.14
C PRO A 32 -8.99 11.04 5.31
N ASN A 33 -10.03 10.22 5.31
CA ASN A 33 -10.09 8.96 4.57
C ASN A 33 -11.45 8.77 3.90
N LYS A 34 -11.44 8.26 2.67
CA LYS A 34 -12.58 8.01 1.82
C LYS A 34 -12.87 6.50 1.82
N ILE A 35 -13.92 6.14 2.54
CA ILE A 35 -14.45 4.77 2.55
C ILE A 35 -15.49 4.63 1.45
N ALA A 36 -15.33 3.63 0.58
CA ALA A 36 -16.27 3.30 -0.47
C ALA A 36 -16.60 1.80 -0.44
N HIS A 37 -17.70 1.44 0.22
CA HIS A 37 -18.26 0.09 0.19
C HIS A 37 -19.79 0.12 0.24
N VAL A 38 -20.42 -1.03 0.01
CA VAL A 38 -21.86 -1.20 0.21
C VAL A 38 -22.13 -1.38 1.71
N LEU A 39 -23.08 -0.62 2.25
CA LEU A 39 -23.57 -0.76 3.62
C LEU A 39 -24.78 -1.70 3.62
N GLY A 40 -24.74 -2.76 4.42
CA GLY A 40 -25.89 -3.64 4.67
C GLY A 40 -26.69 -3.21 5.89
N SER A 41 -26.05 -2.55 6.85
CA SER A 41 -26.68 -1.98 8.05
C SER A 41 -25.81 -0.88 8.67
N ASP A 42 -26.32 -0.21 9.71
CA ASP A 42 -25.56 0.79 10.46
C ASP A 42 -24.26 0.22 11.08
N ALA A 43 -24.20 -1.10 11.32
CA ALA A 43 -23.02 -1.76 11.85
C ALA A 43 -21.81 -1.76 10.90
N ASP A 44 -22.02 -1.49 9.60
CA ASP A 44 -20.94 -1.38 8.62
C ASP A 44 -20.22 -0.01 8.66
N VAL A 45 -20.80 0.97 9.36
CA VAL A 45 -20.22 2.31 9.51
C VAL A 45 -19.16 2.28 10.62
N LEU A 46 -17.95 1.88 10.25
CA LEU A 46 -16.81 1.76 11.16
C LEU A 46 -15.64 2.65 10.70
N PRO A 47 -14.73 3.02 11.63
CA PRO A 47 -13.54 3.77 11.24
C PRO A 47 -12.57 2.94 10.38
N PRO A 48 -11.70 3.57 9.57
CA PRO A 48 -10.79 2.88 8.65
C PRO A 48 -9.98 1.76 9.30
N ARG A 49 -9.38 2.00 10.49
CA ARG A 49 -8.58 0.99 11.20
C ARG A 49 -9.35 -0.26 11.63
N GLN A 50 -10.67 -0.17 11.77
CA GLN A 50 -11.51 -1.32 12.08
C GLN A 50 -11.98 -2.06 10.83
N LEU A 51 -12.10 -1.35 9.71
CA LEU A 51 -12.50 -1.94 8.43
C LEU A 51 -11.34 -2.64 7.73
N ALA A 52 -10.17 -1.99 7.69
CA ALA A 52 -9.01 -2.46 6.93
C ALA A 52 -7.70 -2.18 7.72
N PRO A 53 -7.40 -2.98 8.76
CA PRO A 53 -6.32 -2.69 9.70
C PRO A 53 -4.90 -2.73 9.12
N ALA A 54 -4.67 -3.37 7.97
CA ALA A 54 -3.37 -3.30 7.28
C ALA A 54 -3.27 -2.06 6.39
N PHE A 55 -4.39 -1.59 5.85
CA PHE A 55 -4.42 -0.56 4.81
C PHE A 55 -5.35 0.62 5.17
N TYR A 56 -5.37 1.02 6.44
CA TYR A 56 -6.29 2.05 6.96
C TYR A 56 -5.87 3.50 6.68
N GLY A 57 -4.58 3.72 6.38
CA GLY A 57 -4.06 5.07 6.14
C GLY A 57 -4.32 5.58 4.72
N CYS A 58 -3.63 6.67 4.39
CA CYS A 58 -3.75 7.43 3.14
C CYS A 58 -5.18 7.90 2.89
N TYR A 59 -5.43 8.38 1.67
CA TYR A 59 -6.74 8.90 1.30
C TYR A 59 -7.82 7.81 1.23
N ASP A 60 -7.46 6.59 0.84
CA ASP A 60 -8.33 5.41 0.83
C ASP A 60 -7.49 4.13 0.89
N TRP A 61 -8.18 2.99 1.03
CA TRP A 61 -7.58 1.64 1.05
C TRP A 61 -6.64 1.40 -0.12
N HIS A 62 -7.08 1.77 -1.34
CA HIS A 62 -6.30 1.60 -2.57
C HIS A 62 -4.98 2.36 -2.52
N SER A 63 -5.05 3.64 -2.13
CA SER A 63 -3.88 4.51 -2.00
C SER A 63 -2.91 3.97 -0.96
N SER A 64 -3.44 3.41 0.14
CA SER A 64 -2.62 2.75 1.15
C SER A 64 -1.90 1.53 0.59
N VAL A 65 -2.60 0.62 -0.08
CA VAL A 65 -1.98 -0.56 -0.73
C VAL A 65 -0.87 -0.15 -1.70
N HIS A 66 -1.10 0.89 -2.52
CA HIS A 66 -0.09 1.39 -3.45
C HIS A 66 1.12 2.00 -2.72
N GLY A 67 0.90 2.76 -1.64
CA GLY A 67 1.96 3.28 -0.79
C GLY A 67 2.81 2.16 -0.16
N HIS A 68 2.17 1.10 0.33
CA HIS A 68 2.88 -0.07 0.86
C HIS A 68 3.68 -0.79 -0.23
N TRP A 69 3.13 -0.98 -1.43
CA TRP A 69 3.88 -1.53 -2.56
C TRP A 69 5.12 -0.69 -2.89
N LEU A 70 4.97 0.64 -2.95
CA LEU A 70 6.06 1.55 -3.23
C LEU A 70 7.16 1.43 -2.17
N LEU A 71 6.81 1.41 -0.88
CA LEU A 71 7.78 1.22 0.21
C LEU A 71 8.50 -0.13 0.12
N ALA A 72 7.77 -1.22 -0.17
CA ALA A 72 8.35 -2.54 -0.35
C ALA A 72 9.31 -2.58 -1.53
N ARG A 73 8.97 -1.93 -2.64
CA ARG A 73 9.85 -1.86 -3.81
C ARG A 73 11.10 -1.04 -3.53
N LEU A 74 10.94 0.18 -3.02
CA LEU A 74 12.06 1.10 -2.77
C LEU A 74 13.03 0.54 -1.73
N ALA A 75 12.53 -0.07 -0.64
CA ALA A 75 13.39 -0.69 0.36
C ALA A 75 14.18 -1.88 -0.21
N ARG A 76 13.70 -2.55 -1.26
CA ARG A 76 14.40 -3.66 -1.93
C ARG A 76 15.44 -3.16 -2.91
N THR A 77 15.10 -2.14 -3.70
CA THR A 77 15.98 -1.61 -4.77
C THR A 77 17.00 -0.61 -4.27
N PHE A 78 16.75 0.02 -3.11
CA PHE A 78 17.68 0.93 -2.42
C PHE A 78 17.87 0.48 -0.96
N PRO A 79 18.45 -0.71 -0.72
CA PRO A 79 18.52 -1.29 0.62
C PRO A 79 19.36 -0.47 1.60
N ASP A 80 20.33 0.29 1.10
CA ASP A 80 21.27 1.10 1.90
C ASP A 80 20.85 2.57 2.03
N ALA A 81 19.68 2.96 1.50
CA ALA A 81 19.20 4.33 1.62
C ALA A 81 18.62 4.61 3.02
N ASP A 82 18.76 5.84 3.50
CA ASP A 82 18.32 6.26 4.84
C ASP A 82 16.83 6.01 5.13
N PHE A 83 15.98 6.01 4.09
CA PHE A 83 14.55 5.73 4.25
C PHE A 83 14.25 4.23 4.41
N ALA A 84 15.14 3.32 4.01
CA ALA A 84 14.85 1.89 3.94
C ALA A 84 14.49 1.28 5.31
N PRO A 85 15.16 1.61 6.43
CA PRO A 85 14.72 1.15 7.76
C PRO A 85 13.33 1.64 8.15
N ARG A 86 13.00 2.91 7.84
CA ARG A 86 11.68 3.50 8.09
C ARG A 86 10.59 2.81 7.25
N ALA A 87 10.88 2.53 5.98
CA ALA A 87 9.98 1.80 5.08
C ALA A 87 9.69 0.38 5.58
N ARG A 88 10.73 -0.36 6.01
CA ARG A 88 10.58 -1.70 6.58
C ARG A 88 9.77 -1.70 7.87
N ALA A 89 10.02 -0.73 8.75
CA ALA A 89 9.26 -0.58 10.00
C ALA A 89 7.78 -0.31 9.71
N ALA A 90 7.48 0.57 8.75
CA ALA A 90 6.10 0.87 8.36
C ALA A 90 5.39 -0.37 7.78
N LEU A 91 6.08 -1.13 6.92
CA LEU A 91 5.57 -2.40 6.38
C LEU A 91 5.32 -3.43 7.49
N ALA A 92 6.24 -3.56 8.45
CA ALA A 92 6.11 -4.50 9.56
C ALA A 92 4.95 -4.16 10.50
N GLN A 93 4.66 -2.87 10.69
CA GLN A 93 3.50 -2.41 11.46
C GLN A 93 2.18 -2.79 10.78
N SER A 94 2.10 -2.67 9.46
CA SER A 94 0.86 -2.93 8.70
C SER A 94 0.65 -4.42 8.43
N LEU A 95 1.68 -5.13 8.00
CA LEU A 95 1.58 -6.48 7.44
C LEU A 95 1.79 -7.57 8.50
N THR A 96 1.12 -7.41 9.65
CA THR A 96 1.08 -8.44 10.70
C THR A 96 0.05 -9.52 10.35
N ALA A 97 0.21 -10.72 10.90
CA ALA A 97 -0.78 -11.79 10.70
C ALA A 97 -2.20 -11.38 11.16
N GLU A 98 -2.29 -10.61 12.24
CA GLU A 98 -3.55 -10.08 12.78
C GLU A 98 -4.21 -9.09 11.83
N ASN A 99 -3.45 -8.09 11.33
CA ASN A 99 -4.00 -7.10 10.41
C ASN A 99 -4.43 -7.75 9.09
N ILE A 100 -3.63 -8.67 8.56
CA ILE A 100 -3.99 -9.41 7.34
C ILE A 100 -5.26 -10.25 7.57
N ALA A 101 -5.42 -10.89 8.73
CA ALA A 101 -6.66 -11.59 9.05
C ALA A 101 -7.88 -10.63 9.06
N GLY A 102 -7.70 -9.40 9.54
CA GLY A 102 -8.71 -8.33 9.45
C GLY A 102 -9.08 -7.96 8.01
N GLU A 103 -8.09 -7.80 7.11
CA GLU A 103 -8.34 -7.57 5.68
C GLU A 103 -9.13 -8.72 5.04
N VAL A 104 -8.77 -9.97 5.36
CA VAL A 104 -9.50 -11.15 4.86
C VAL A 104 -10.94 -11.16 5.35
N ALA A 105 -11.17 -10.91 6.65
CA ALA A 105 -12.50 -10.82 7.22
C ALA A 105 -13.32 -9.71 6.56
N TYR A 106 -12.71 -8.55 6.28
CA TYR A 106 -13.35 -7.47 5.57
C TYR A 106 -13.78 -7.90 4.16
N LEU A 107 -12.87 -8.45 3.35
CA LEU A 107 -13.13 -8.85 1.97
C LEU A 107 -14.18 -9.99 1.85
N GLN A 108 -14.30 -10.83 2.88
CA GLN A 108 -15.30 -11.91 2.95
C GLN A 108 -16.68 -11.43 3.41
N GLY A 109 -16.83 -10.18 3.85
CA GLY A 109 -18.10 -9.62 4.29
C GLY A 109 -19.18 -9.61 3.20
N ALA A 110 -20.44 -9.72 3.62
CA ALA A 110 -21.59 -9.66 2.72
C ALA A 110 -21.57 -8.34 1.90
N GLY A 111 -21.82 -8.44 0.59
CA GLY A 111 -21.80 -7.27 -0.31
C GLY A 111 -20.41 -6.77 -0.70
N ARG A 112 -19.32 -7.40 -0.26
CA ARG A 112 -17.94 -6.95 -0.54
C ARG A 112 -17.22 -7.77 -1.62
N THR A 113 -17.90 -8.71 -2.27
CA THR A 113 -17.33 -9.55 -3.34
C THR A 113 -16.71 -8.74 -4.48
N SER A 114 -17.27 -7.57 -4.82
CA SER A 114 -16.77 -6.69 -5.89
C SER A 114 -15.88 -5.55 -5.41
N PHE A 115 -15.57 -5.46 -4.11
CA PHE A 115 -14.75 -4.39 -3.55
C PHE A 115 -13.41 -4.30 -4.28
N GLU A 116 -13.07 -3.08 -4.72
CA GLU A 116 -11.80 -2.75 -5.40
C GLU A 116 -11.49 -3.58 -6.67
N ARG A 117 -12.51 -4.22 -7.27
CA ARG A 117 -12.35 -4.92 -8.55
C ARG A 117 -12.47 -3.94 -9.74
N PRO A 118 -11.52 -3.97 -10.70
CA PRO A 118 -10.30 -4.79 -10.72
C PRO A 118 -9.10 -4.11 -10.04
N TYR A 119 -9.07 -2.78 -9.96
CA TYR A 119 -7.83 -2.03 -9.83
C TYR A 119 -7.13 -2.15 -8.46
N GLY A 120 -7.84 -2.05 -7.35
CA GLY A 120 -7.20 -2.15 -6.03
C GLY A 120 -6.74 -3.57 -5.72
N LEU A 121 -7.51 -4.60 -6.12
CA LEU A 121 -7.05 -5.97 -5.96
C LEU A 121 -5.82 -6.27 -6.84
N ALA A 122 -5.72 -5.67 -8.03
CA ALA A 122 -4.50 -5.78 -8.84
C ALA A 122 -3.27 -5.21 -8.13
N TRP A 123 -3.41 -4.08 -7.44
CA TRP A 123 -2.32 -3.52 -6.64
C TRP A 123 -1.98 -4.35 -5.40
N LEU A 124 -2.97 -4.96 -4.74
CA LEU A 124 -2.73 -5.89 -3.64
C LEU A 124 -1.91 -7.10 -4.12
N LEU A 125 -2.24 -7.62 -5.31
CA LEU A 125 -1.48 -8.70 -5.94
C LEU A 125 -0.06 -8.25 -6.34
N GLN A 126 0.12 -7.00 -6.79
CA GLN A 126 1.45 -6.44 -7.04
C GLN A 126 2.26 -6.29 -5.75
N LEU A 127 1.66 -5.86 -4.64
CA LEU A 127 2.29 -5.86 -3.32
C LEU A 127 2.75 -7.26 -2.93
N ALA A 128 1.88 -8.27 -3.05
CA ALA A 128 2.25 -9.65 -2.76
C ALA A 128 3.39 -10.15 -3.68
N ALA A 129 3.34 -9.83 -4.97
CA ALA A 129 4.38 -10.19 -5.93
C ALA A 129 5.73 -9.52 -5.61
N GLU A 130 5.73 -8.25 -5.21
CA GLU A 130 6.92 -7.51 -4.80
C GLU A 130 7.50 -8.09 -3.51
N LEU A 131 6.66 -8.38 -2.49
CA LEU A 131 7.09 -9.01 -1.23
C LEU A 131 7.70 -10.40 -1.46
N HIS A 132 7.22 -11.17 -2.44
CA HIS A 132 7.82 -12.46 -2.80
C HIS A 132 9.23 -12.36 -3.41
N GLN A 133 9.68 -11.18 -3.84
CA GLN A 133 11.06 -10.95 -4.31
C GLN A 133 12.06 -10.82 -3.16
N TRP A 134 11.59 -10.74 -1.92
CA TRP A 134 12.42 -10.58 -0.71
C TRP A 134 12.90 -11.90 -0.09
N ARG A 135 12.77 -13.00 -0.83
CA ARG A 135 13.19 -14.34 -0.40
C ARG A 135 14.71 -14.49 -0.35
#